data_AF-A0A7Y5PEC4-F1
#
_entry.id   AF-A0A7Y5PEC4-F1
#
_cell.length_a   1.000
_cell.length_b   1.000
_cell.length_c   1.000
_cell.angle_alpha   90.00
_cell.angle_beta   90.00
_cell.angle_gamma   90.00
#
_symmetry.space_group_name_H-M   'P 1'
#
loop_
_entity.id
_entity.type
_entity.pdbx_description
1 polymer ?
#
loop_
_entity_poly.entity_id
_entity_poly.type
_entity_poly.pdbx_seq_one_letter_code
_entity_poly.pdbx_strand_id
1 'polypeptide(L)'
;MPRRRQVFLLSPARCDGERARVLLNPVATFPLAVRLRTEGAELGEVFSFLSGLYFRGKLAYARAFAYAPRAVPPALVITTDRGLMLPEDRVTRDDLLRFAEVDIAAGGARHRDPLRRDGQALLERLPKTTRVVLLGSIAVGKYVDSFLDIFGERLVFPLAFVGRGDMSRGGLMLRHAREGEELEYVPVLGAVRRGRRPPKLV
;
A
#
# COMPACT_ATOMS: atom_id res chain seq x y z
N MET A 1 -6.26 -20.91 16.37
CA MET A 1 -7.24 -20.56 15.31
C MET A 1 -6.56 -20.73 13.96
N PRO A 2 -7.17 -21.40 12.97
CA PRO A 2 -6.56 -21.53 11.64
C PRO A 2 -6.39 -20.14 10.99
N ARG A 3 -5.26 -19.96 10.29
CA ARG A 3 -4.92 -18.72 9.58
C ARG A 3 -6.02 -18.38 8.57
N ARG A 4 -6.67 -17.23 8.71
CA ARG A 4 -7.71 -16.79 7.77
C ARG A 4 -7.07 -16.36 6.46
N ARG A 5 -7.74 -16.64 5.34
CA ARG A 5 -7.29 -16.18 4.03
C ARG A 5 -7.30 -14.65 3.99
N GLN A 6 -6.24 -14.09 3.43
CA GLN A 6 -6.11 -12.65 3.34
C GLN A 6 -5.16 -12.20 2.23
N VAL A 7 -5.53 -11.07 1.63
CA VAL A 7 -4.76 -10.33 0.62
C VAL A 7 -4.48 -8.94 1.16
N PHE A 8 -3.31 -8.40 0.84
CA PHE A 8 -2.88 -7.08 1.30
C PHE A 8 -3.01 -6.03 0.21
N LEU A 9 -3.57 -4.88 0.55
CA LEU A 9 -3.53 -3.66 -0.28
C LEU A 9 -2.58 -2.66 0.35
N LEU A 10 -1.53 -2.29 -0.38
CA LEU A 10 -0.50 -1.37 0.09
C LEU A 10 -0.81 0.02 -0.46
N SER A 11 -1.05 0.97 0.43
CA SER A 11 -1.21 2.38 0.05
C SER A 11 -0.02 2.89 -0.78
N PRO A 12 -0.22 3.88 -1.66
CA PRO A 12 0.84 4.41 -2.51
C PRO A 12 1.93 5.12 -1.71
N ALA A 13 3.07 5.35 -2.37
CA ALA A 13 4.04 6.35 -1.97
C ALA A 13 3.84 7.64 -2.78
N ARG A 14 4.13 8.78 -2.16
CA ARG A 14 4.12 10.07 -2.87
C ARG A 14 5.25 10.13 -3.91
N CYS A 15 4.89 10.49 -5.14
CA CYS A 15 5.81 10.59 -6.28
C CYS A 15 6.26 12.03 -6.59
N ASP A 16 5.86 13.00 -5.76
CA ASP A 16 6.09 14.44 -5.91
C ASP A 16 6.95 15.04 -4.77
N GLY A 17 7.47 14.20 -3.86
CA GLY A 17 8.22 14.64 -2.68
C GLY A 17 9.74 14.74 -2.89
N GLU A 18 10.47 15.16 -1.87
CA GLU A 18 11.95 15.33 -1.93
C GLU A 18 12.70 14.09 -2.42
N ARG A 19 12.27 12.89 -1.99
CA ARG A 19 12.90 11.65 -2.47
C ARG A 19 12.60 11.36 -3.92
N ALA A 20 11.42 11.73 -4.42
CA ALA A 20 11.12 11.64 -5.84
C ALA A 20 12.03 12.58 -6.63
N ARG A 21 12.25 13.81 -6.15
CA ARG A 21 13.20 14.75 -6.76
C ARG A 21 14.62 14.20 -6.84
N VAL A 22 15.11 13.54 -5.78
CA VAL A 22 16.42 12.87 -5.78
C VAL A 22 16.47 11.72 -6.78
N LEU A 23 15.42 10.89 -6.82
CA LEU A 23 15.35 9.72 -7.70
C LEU A 23 15.23 10.10 -9.18
N LEU A 24 14.46 11.15 -9.48
CA LEU A 24 14.20 11.63 -10.83
C LEU A 24 15.29 12.61 -11.33
N ASN A 25 16.28 12.94 -10.50
CA ASN A 25 17.39 13.80 -10.90
C ASN A 25 18.16 13.14 -12.07
N PRO A 26 18.30 13.83 -13.22
CA PRO A 26 18.96 13.27 -14.40
C PRO A 26 20.43 12.91 -14.16
N VAL A 27 21.11 13.56 -13.21
CA VAL A 27 22.52 13.30 -12.90
C VAL A 27 22.72 12.33 -11.72
N ALA A 28 21.65 11.79 -11.12
CA ALA A 28 21.79 10.81 -10.04
C ALA A 28 22.39 9.49 -10.56
N THR A 29 23.47 9.04 -9.94
CA THR A 29 24.27 7.88 -10.39
C THR A 29 24.04 6.61 -9.56
N PHE A 30 23.25 6.67 -8.49
CA PHE A 30 22.97 5.48 -7.70
C PHE A 30 22.12 4.47 -8.50
N PRO A 31 22.27 3.15 -8.24
CA PRO A 31 21.76 2.10 -9.14
C PRO A 31 20.27 2.20 -9.49
N LEU A 32 19.42 2.52 -8.52
CA LEU A 32 17.98 2.65 -8.74
C LEU A 32 17.62 3.81 -9.67
N ALA A 33 18.29 4.98 -9.54
CA ALA A 33 18.05 6.10 -10.44
C ALA A 33 18.49 5.81 -11.87
N VAL A 34 19.64 5.14 -12.03
CA VAL A 34 20.14 4.73 -13.35
C VAL A 34 19.14 3.77 -14.01
N ARG A 35 18.77 2.69 -13.32
CA ARG A 35 17.81 1.70 -13.86
C ARG A 35 16.46 2.33 -14.19
N LEU A 36 15.92 3.19 -13.32
CA LEU A 36 14.62 3.83 -13.55
C LEU A 36 14.61 4.69 -14.83
N ARG A 37 15.75 5.29 -15.21
CA ARG A 37 15.90 6.06 -16.45
C ARG A 37 16.10 5.20 -17.69
N THR A 38 16.68 4.01 -17.56
CA THR A 38 17.06 3.18 -18.71
C THR A 38 16.07 2.04 -18.95
N GLU A 39 15.91 1.16 -17.99
CA GLU A 39 15.18 -0.11 -18.12
C GLU A 39 13.96 -0.20 -17.18
N GLY A 40 13.72 0.79 -16.33
CA GLY A 40 12.73 0.76 -15.27
C GLY A 40 13.18 -0.02 -14.03
N ALA A 41 12.34 -0.01 -12.99
CA ALA A 41 12.57 -0.72 -11.73
C ALA A 41 11.25 -1.24 -11.15
N GLU A 42 11.32 -2.20 -10.23
CA GLU A 42 10.13 -2.73 -9.57
C GLU A 42 9.43 -1.65 -8.74
N LEU A 43 8.09 -1.59 -8.83
CA LEU A 43 7.26 -0.64 -8.09
C LEU A 43 7.53 -0.68 -6.59
N GLY A 44 7.68 -1.89 -6.03
CA GLY A 44 7.96 -2.10 -4.61
C GLY A 44 9.30 -1.53 -4.17
N GLU A 45 10.32 -1.60 -5.03
CA GLU A 45 11.64 -1.01 -4.79
C GLU A 45 11.56 0.52 -4.85
N VAL A 46 10.93 1.05 -5.90
CA VAL A 46 10.75 2.50 -6.09
C VAL A 46 9.97 3.10 -4.91
N PHE A 47 8.83 2.53 -4.53
CA PHE A 47 8.03 3.03 -3.41
C PHE A 47 8.73 2.85 -2.05
N SER A 48 9.55 1.82 -1.90
CA SER A 48 10.44 1.66 -0.73
C SER A 48 11.49 2.79 -0.64
N PHE A 49 12.04 3.24 -1.77
CA PHE A 49 12.91 4.41 -1.81
C PHE A 49 12.14 5.68 -1.42
N LEU A 50 11.00 5.94 -2.07
CA LEU A 50 10.20 7.15 -1.88
C LEU A 50 9.63 7.30 -0.46
N SER A 51 9.18 6.21 0.16
CA SER A 51 8.49 6.23 1.45
C SER A 51 9.31 5.59 2.60
N GLY A 52 10.52 5.11 2.31
CA GLY A 52 11.46 4.65 3.32
C GLY A 52 10.94 3.48 4.15
N LEU A 53 11.04 3.60 5.47
CA LEU A 53 10.62 2.54 6.40
C LEU A 53 9.13 2.25 6.29
N TYR A 54 8.30 3.22 5.91
CA TYR A 54 6.86 3.00 5.88
C TYR A 54 6.48 2.00 4.79
N PHE A 55 6.89 2.24 3.55
CA PHE A 55 6.60 1.29 2.47
C PHE A 55 7.39 -0.02 2.59
N ARG A 56 8.64 0.03 3.04
CA ARG A 56 9.40 -1.20 3.37
C ARG A 56 8.67 -2.06 4.40
N GLY A 57 8.12 -1.44 5.45
CA GLY A 57 7.31 -2.14 6.45
C GLY A 57 6.05 -2.76 5.85
N LYS A 58 5.31 -2.02 5.01
CA LYS A 58 4.13 -2.54 4.31
C LYS A 58 4.45 -3.80 3.50
N LEU A 59 5.50 -3.74 2.68
CA LEU A 59 5.89 -4.83 1.81
C LEU A 59 6.40 -6.05 2.59
N ALA A 60 7.27 -5.84 3.59
CA ALA A 60 7.79 -6.91 4.44
C ALA A 60 6.67 -7.62 5.22
N TYR A 61 5.76 -6.83 5.80
CA TYR A 61 4.64 -7.35 6.57
C TYR A 61 3.67 -8.13 5.69
N ALA A 62 3.32 -7.62 4.51
CA ALA A 62 2.47 -8.34 3.57
C ALA A 62 3.12 -9.67 3.12
N ARG A 63 4.43 -9.70 2.88
CA ARG A 63 5.17 -10.93 2.53
C ARG A 63 5.15 -11.96 3.66
N ALA A 64 5.28 -11.53 4.92
CA ALA A 64 5.25 -12.43 6.08
C ALA A 64 3.84 -13.00 6.32
N PHE A 65 2.81 -12.13 6.21
CA PHE A 65 1.48 -12.46 6.71
C PHE A 65 0.44 -12.78 5.63
N ALA A 66 0.72 -12.59 4.33
CA ALA A 66 -0.20 -13.01 3.27
C ALA A 66 -0.55 -14.50 3.33
N TYR A 67 -1.84 -14.78 3.15
CA TYR A 67 -2.36 -16.13 3.00
C TYR A 67 -3.45 -16.11 1.95
N ALA A 68 -3.03 -15.74 0.73
CA ALA A 68 -3.94 -15.55 -0.39
C ALA A 68 -4.37 -16.88 -1.02
N PRO A 69 -5.56 -16.93 -1.65
CA PRO A 69 -5.90 -18.02 -2.55
C PRO A 69 -4.85 -18.18 -3.66
N ARG A 70 -4.57 -19.41 -4.11
CA ARG A 70 -3.49 -19.74 -5.06
C ARG A 70 -3.49 -18.89 -6.34
N ALA A 71 -4.66 -18.49 -6.84
CA ALA A 71 -4.82 -17.72 -8.07
C ALA A 71 -4.90 -16.20 -7.85
N VAL A 72 -4.61 -15.70 -6.65
CA VAL A 72 -4.72 -14.28 -6.30
C VAL A 72 -3.38 -13.79 -5.76
N PRO A 73 -2.86 -12.64 -6.22
CA PRO A 73 -1.64 -12.06 -5.69
C PRO A 73 -1.74 -11.82 -4.16
N PRO A 74 -0.69 -12.17 -3.39
CA PRO A 74 -0.69 -12.01 -1.94
C PRO A 74 -0.73 -10.53 -1.48
N ALA A 75 -0.17 -9.64 -2.30
CA ALA A 75 -0.11 -8.21 -2.05
C ALA A 75 -0.26 -7.45 -3.36
N LEU A 76 -0.99 -6.35 -3.32
CA LEU A 76 -1.17 -5.40 -4.42
C LEU A 76 -0.88 -3.99 -3.93
N VAL A 77 -0.22 -3.19 -4.74
CA VAL A 77 0.09 -1.79 -4.50
C VAL A 77 -0.98 -0.93 -5.16
N ILE A 78 -1.60 -0.08 -4.37
CA ILE A 78 -2.49 0.97 -4.86
C ILE A 78 -1.62 2.03 -5.54
N THR A 79 -1.96 2.37 -6.78
CA THR A 79 -1.30 3.43 -7.55
C THR A 79 -2.23 4.62 -7.75
N THR A 80 -1.66 5.76 -8.17
CA THR A 80 -2.43 7.00 -8.31
C THR A 80 -3.32 6.99 -9.56
N ASP A 81 -2.90 6.35 -10.67
CA ASP A 81 -3.67 6.36 -11.93
C ASP A 81 -3.78 5.02 -12.69
N ARG A 82 -3.23 3.91 -12.15
CA ARG A 82 -3.31 2.58 -12.79
C ARG A 82 -4.18 1.56 -12.07
N GLY A 83 -4.61 1.87 -10.85
CA GLY A 83 -5.38 0.95 -10.00
C GLY A 83 -4.46 0.12 -9.12
N LEU A 84 -4.57 -1.21 -9.22
CA LEU A 84 -3.80 -2.17 -8.40
C LEU A 84 -2.69 -2.81 -9.23
N MET A 85 -1.44 -2.63 -8.79
CA MET A 85 -0.24 -3.20 -9.43
C MET A 85 0.46 -4.19 -8.50
N LEU A 86 1.23 -5.13 -9.04
CA LEU A 86 2.12 -5.98 -8.24
C LEU A 86 3.32 -5.15 -7.76
N PRO A 87 3.87 -5.45 -6.56
CA PRO A 87 5.16 -4.88 -6.15
C PRO A 87 6.28 -5.14 -7.18
N GLU A 88 6.20 -6.26 -7.90
CA GLU A 88 7.18 -6.69 -8.90
C GLU A 88 6.93 -6.07 -10.29
N ASP A 89 5.82 -5.35 -10.50
CA ASP A 89 5.56 -4.67 -11.77
C ASP A 89 6.63 -3.61 -12.03
N ARG A 90 7.16 -3.62 -13.25
CA ARG A 90 8.19 -2.69 -13.69
C ARG A 90 7.58 -1.33 -14.01
N VAL A 91 8.11 -0.29 -13.39
CA VAL A 91 7.75 1.11 -13.62
C VAL A 91 8.94 1.92 -14.12
N THR A 92 8.66 2.94 -14.91
CA THR A 92 9.64 3.84 -15.53
C THR A 92 9.63 5.22 -14.89
N ARG A 93 10.61 6.06 -15.27
CA ARG A 93 10.62 7.50 -14.95
C ARG A 93 9.29 8.18 -15.30
N ASP A 94 8.77 7.94 -16.51
CA ASP A 94 7.56 8.61 -16.99
C ASP A 94 6.31 8.14 -16.26
N ASP A 95 6.29 6.88 -15.79
CA ASP A 95 5.24 6.39 -14.92
C ASP A 95 5.20 7.16 -13.60
N LEU A 96 6.37 7.42 -13.01
CA LEU A 96 6.48 8.16 -11.75
C LEU A 96 6.04 9.63 -11.91
N LEU A 97 6.35 10.25 -13.05
CA LEU A 97 5.88 11.59 -13.39
C LEU A 97 4.36 11.62 -13.53
N ARG A 98 3.77 10.65 -14.25
CA ARG A 98 2.31 10.51 -14.34
C ARG A 98 1.68 10.25 -12.97
N PHE A 99 2.35 9.48 -12.12
CA PHE A 99 1.84 9.25 -10.77
C PHE A 99 1.78 10.53 -9.94
N ALA A 100 2.75 11.44 -10.13
CA ALA A 100 2.84 12.71 -9.41
C ALA A 100 1.77 13.73 -9.85
N GLU A 101 1.23 13.62 -11.07
CA GLU A 101 0.19 14.51 -11.59
C GLU A 101 -1.19 14.31 -10.94
N VAL A 102 -1.43 13.15 -10.33
CA VAL A 102 -2.76 12.76 -9.85
C VAL A 102 -2.90 12.98 -8.35
N ASP A 103 -3.73 13.96 -7.99
CA ASP A 103 -4.13 14.17 -6.60
C ASP A 103 -5.17 13.12 -6.15
N ILE A 104 -4.70 12.14 -5.37
CA ILE A 104 -5.53 11.12 -4.73
C ILE A 104 -6.58 11.75 -3.79
N ALA A 105 -6.28 12.88 -3.15
CA ALA A 105 -7.20 13.54 -2.23
C ALA A 105 -8.38 14.17 -2.99
N ALA A 106 -8.13 14.70 -4.19
CA ALA A 106 -9.18 15.14 -5.11
C ALA A 106 -10.03 13.97 -5.61
N GLY A 107 -9.46 12.76 -5.74
CA GLY A 107 -10.16 11.53 -6.14
C GLY A 107 -11.03 11.72 -7.38
N GLY A 108 -10.45 12.29 -8.43
CA GLY A 108 -11.06 12.34 -9.74
C GLY A 108 -11.14 10.94 -10.39
N ALA A 109 -11.83 10.88 -11.53
CA ALA A 109 -12.02 9.67 -12.34
C ALA A 109 -10.69 8.97 -12.66
N ARG A 110 -9.64 9.74 -13.00
CA ARG A 110 -8.29 9.22 -13.29
C ARG A 110 -7.69 8.35 -12.17
N HIS A 111 -8.07 8.61 -10.91
CA HIS A 111 -7.70 7.76 -9.78
C HIS A 111 -8.73 6.67 -9.49
N ARG A 112 -10.01 7.05 -9.45
CA ARG A 112 -11.09 6.18 -8.97
C ARG A 112 -11.44 5.03 -9.93
N ASP A 113 -11.43 5.27 -11.24
CA ASP A 113 -11.94 4.29 -12.20
C ASP A 113 -11.03 3.07 -12.31
N PRO A 114 -9.68 3.21 -12.45
CA PRO A 114 -8.78 2.07 -12.43
C PRO A 114 -8.83 1.32 -11.11
N LEU A 115 -8.95 2.04 -10.00
CA LEU A 115 -9.02 1.46 -8.67
C LEU A 115 -10.30 0.62 -8.47
N ARG A 116 -11.43 1.13 -8.95
CA ARG A 116 -12.72 0.43 -8.91
C ARG A 116 -12.68 -0.83 -9.79
N ARG A 117 -12.21 -0.70 -11.03
CA ARG A 117 -12.04 -1.81 -11.97
C ARG A 117 -11.26 -2.96 -11.34
N ASP A 118 -10.07 -2.66 -10.80
CA ASP A 118 -9.19 -3.70 -10.27
C ASP A 118 -9.70 -4.24 -8.93
N GLY A 119 -10.32 -3.39 -8.11
CA GLY A 119 -10.97 -3.81 -6.86
C GLY A 119 -12.14 -4.79 -7.11
N GLN A 120 -12.96 -4.53 -8.12
CA GLN A 120 -14.06 -5.43 -8.53
C GLN A 120 -13.52 -6.75 -9.08
N ALA A 121 -12.53 -6.70 -9.97
CA ALA A 121 -11.88 -7.90 -10.49
C ALA A 121 -11.23 -8.73 -9.38
N LEU A 122 -10.68 -8.08 -8.35
CA LEU A 122 -10.15 -8.76 -7.17
C LEU A 122 -11.29 -9.41 -6.35
N LEU A 123 -12.38 -8.68 -6.09
CA LEU A 123 -13.54 -9.18 -5.35
C LEU A 123 -14.08 -10.48 -5.95
N GLU A 124 -14.23 -10.54 -7.26
CA GLU A 124 -14.74 -11.71 -8.00
C GLU A 124 -13.87 -12.96 -7.81
N ARG A 125 -12.55 -12.79 -7.67
CA ARG A 125 -11.58 -13.88 -7.50
C ARG A 125 -11.41 -14.31 -6.04
N LEU A 126 -11.93 -13.53 -5.09
CA LEU A 126 -11.77 -13.78 -3.66
C LEU A 126 -12.92 -14.64 -3.10
N PRO A 127 -12.62 -15.77 -2.44
CA PRO A 127 -13.62 -16.47 -1.62
C PRO A 127 -14.26 -15.52 -0.60
N LYS A 128 -15.57 -15.67 -0.34
CA LYS A 128 -16.35 -14.80 0.56
C LYS A 128 -15.74 -14.62 1.95
N THR A 129 -14.97 -15.60 2.43
CA THR A 129 -14.31 -15.61 3.74
C THR A 129 -12.94 -14.91 3.78
N THR A 130 -12.45 -14.43 2.64
CA THR A 130 -11.13 -13.80 2.52
C THR A 130 -11.18 -12.35 2.97
N ARG A 131 -10.26 -11.95 3.86
CA ARG A 131 -10.08 -10.56 4.27
C ARG A 131 -9.24 -9.80 3.26
N VAL A 132 -9.51 -8.51 3.12
CA VAL A 132 -8.68 -7.56 2.39
C VAL A 132 -8.08 -6.60 3.40
N VAL A 133 -6.78 -6.70 3.62
CA VAL A 133 -6.07 -5.94 4.67
C VAL A 133 -5.43 -4.71 4.04
N LEU A 134 -5.90 -3.52 4.42
CA LEU A 134 -5.35 -2.25 3.98
C LEU A 134 -4.17 -1.82 4.85
N LEU A 135 -2.96 -1.80 4.28
CA LEU A 135 -1.77 -1.24 4.91
C LEU A 135 -1.56 0.19 4.41
N GLY A 136 -2.12 1.16 5.13
CA GLY A 136 -2.06 2.54 4.71
C GLY A 136 -2.60 3.55 5.69
N SER A 137 -2.65 4.81 5.24
CA SER A 137 -3.34 5.85 5.97
C SER A 137 -4.85 5.68 5.83
N ILE A 138 -5.48 5.19 6.91
CA ILE A 138 -6.94 5.01 6.98
C ILE A 138 -7.69 6.33 7.18
N ALA A 139 -7.02 7.36 7.68
CA ALA A 139 -7.66 8.58 8.16
C ALA A 139 -7.98 9.60 7.06
N VAL A 140 -7.37 9.45 5.88
CA VAL A 140 -7.46 10.39 4.75
C VAL A 140 -7.29 9.62 3.44
N GLY A 141 -8.31 9.63 2.57
CA GLY A 141 -8.15 9.17 1.19
C GLY A 141 -9.41 8.59 0.58
N LYS A 142 -9.76 9.06 -0.62
CA LYS A 142 -10.91 8.58 -1.41
C LYS A 142 -10.75 7.13 -1.89
N TYR A 143 -9.56 6.54 -1.81
CA TYR A 143 -9.35 5.11 -2.06
C TYR A 143 -9.92 4.23 -0.94
N VAL A 144 -9.94 4.70 0.31
CA VAL A 144 -10.54 3.96 1.42
C VAL A 144 -12.03 3.80 1.18
N ASP A 145 -12.70 4.89 0.79
CA ASP A 145 -14.13 4.88 0.49
C ASP A 145 -14.42 4.01 -0.74
N SER A 146 -13.61 4.14 -1.80
CA SER A 146 -13.73 3.31 -3.01
C SER A 146 -13.62 1.82 -2.70
N PHE A 147 -12.72 1.42 -1.79
CA PHE A 147 -12.59 0.04 -1.37
C PHE A 147 -13.64 -0.41 -0.37
N LEU A 148 -14.17 0.50 0.45
CA LEU A 148 -15.25 0.19 1.37
C LEU A 148 -16.52 -0.16 0.58
N ASP A 149 -16.81 0.57 -0.50
CA ASP A 149 -17.92 0.27 -1.42
C ASP A 149 -17.81 -1.12 -2.07
N ILE A 150 -16.58 -1.60 -2.29
CA ILE A 150 -16.32 -2.87 -2.99
C ILE A 150 -16.27 -4.05 -2.01
N PHE A 151 -15.54 -3.91 -0.90
CA PHE A 151 -15.20 -5.03 -0.02
C PHE A 151 -16.02 -5.06 1.27
N GLY A 152 -16.71 -3.97 1.62
CA GLY A 152 -17.54 -3.88 2.82
C GLY A 152 -16.80 -4.28 4.09
N GLU A 153 -17.43 -5.13 4.91
CA GLU A 153 -16.88 -5.63 6.18
C GLU A 153 -15.57 -6.43 6.03
N ARG A 154 -15.27 -6.93 4.82
CA ARG A 154 -14.03 -7.68 4.56
C ARG A 154 -12.82 -6.76 4.45
N LEU A 155 -13.02 -5.46 4.28
CA LEU A 155 -11.96 -4.46 4.31
C LEU A 155 -11.58 -4.19 5.77
N VAL A 156 -10.39 -4.62 6.15
CA VAL A 156 -9.86 -4.47 7.51
C VAL A 156 -8.54 -3.73 7.50
N PHE A 157 -8.12 -3.21 8.65
CA PHE A 157 -6.82 -2.57 8.82
C PHE A 157 -6.25 -2.88 10.22
N PRO A 158 -4.93 -2.72 10.44
CA PRO A 158 -4.34 -2.93 11.76
C PRO A 158 -4.80 -1.90 12.78
N LEU A 159 -5.43 -2.35 13.87
CA LEU A 159 -5.93 -1.46 14.94
C LEU A 159 -4.81 -0.58 15.51
N ALA A 160 -3.62 -1.16 15.65
CA ALA A 160 -2.42 -0.49 16.14
C ALA A 160 -1.95 0.69 15.26
N PHE A 161 -2.52 0.90 14.06
CA PHE A 161 -2.21 2.08 13.22
C PHE A 161 -2.87 3.37 13.73
N VAL A 162 -3.94 3.27 14.53
CA VAL A 162 -4.64 4.46 15.04
C VAL A 162 -3.68 5.31 15.89
N GLY A 163 -3.61 6.60 15.59
CA GLY A 163 -2.73 7.56 16.27
C GLY A 163 -1.25 7.46 15.89
N ARG A 164 -0.83 6.53 15.01
CA ARG A 164 0.57 6.39 14.58
C ARG A 164 0.86 7.12 13.27
N GLY A 165 1.99 7.84 13.25
CA GLY A 165 2.55 8.38 12.01
C GLY A 165 3.21 7.31 11.15
N ASP A 166 3.46 7.62 9.87
CA ASP A 166 3.98 6.70 8.84
C ASP A 166 5.22 5.92 9.28
N MET A 167 6.25 6.59 9.80
CA MET A 167 7.48 5.92 10.19
C MET A 167 7.27 4.97 11.38
N SER A 168 6.41 5.34 12.34
CA SER A 168 6.08 4.47 13.49
C SER A 168 5.31 3.23 13.02
N ARG A 169 4.41 3.37 12.05
CA ARG A 169 3.72 2.23 11.42
C ARG A 169 4.70 1.34 10.67
N GLY A 170 5.63 1.92 9.92
CA GLY A 170 6.69 1.22 9.22
C GLY A 170 7.54 0.35 10.16
N GLY A 171 8.04 0.94 11.24
CA GLY A 171 8.83 0.23 12.25
C GLY A 171 8.04 -0.88 12.95
N LEU A 172 6.76 -0.63 13.29
CA LEU A 172 5.87 -1.62 13.87
C LEU A 172 5.72 -2.83 12.94
N MET A 173 5.39 -2.59 11.66
CA MET A 173 5.25 -3.66 10.66
C MET A 173 6.53 -4.47 10.49
N LEU A 174 7.70 -3.82 10.45
CA LEU A 174 8.98 -4.53 10.35
C LEU A 174 9.27 -5.39 11.58
N ARG A 175 8.98 -4.89 12.78
CA ARG A 175 9.12 -5.63 14.04
C ARG A 175 8.27 -6.90 14.04
N HIS A 176 6.98 -6.74 13.77
CA HIS A 176 6.03 -7.85 13.72
C HIS A 176 6.38 -8.88 12.63
N ALA A 177 6.79 -8.42 11.43
CA ALA A 177 7.25 -9.31 10.37
C ALA A 177 8.48 -10.13 10.78
N ARG A 178 9.41 -9.55 11.55
CA ARG A 178 10.59 -10.24 12.08
C ARG A 178 10.23 -11.24 13.18
N GLU A 179 9.27 -10.90 14.04
CA GLU A 179 8.84 -11.72 15.18
C GLU A 179 7.83 -12.80 14.80
N GLY A 180 7.26 -12.75 13.59
CA GLY A 180 6.23 -13.69 13.15
C GLY A 180 4.88 -13.49 13.83
N GLU A 181 4.69 -12.34 14.49
CA GLU A 181 3.46 -12.00 15.21
C GLU A 181 2.57 -11.09 14.38
N GLU A 182 1.39 -11.56 14.00
CA GLU A 182 0.46 -10.77 13.20
C GLU A 182 -0.29 -9.73 14.04
N LEU A 183 -0.43 -8.51 13.52
CA LEU A 183 -1.22 -7.44 14.13
C LEU A 183 -2.72 -7.78 14.16
N GLU A 184 -3.40 -7.28 15.19
CA GLU A 184 -4.85 -7.33 15.26
C GLU A 184 -5.49 -6.43 14.20
N TYR A 185 -6.47 -6.97 13.48
CA TYR A 185 -7.23 -6.24 12.46
C TYR A 185 -8.66 -5.97 12.90
N VAL A 186 -9.14 -4.76 12.59
CA VAL A 186 -10.55 -4.36 12.76
C VAL A 186 -11.14 -3.91 11.42
N PRO A 187 -12.46 -4.06 11.21
CA PRO A 187 -13.12 -3.55 10.00
C PRO A 187 -12.90 -2.05 9.81
N VAL A 188 -12.77 -1.61 8.56
CA VAL A 188 -12.77 -0.17 8.22
C VAL A 188 -14.16 0.43 8.39
N LEU A 189 -15.21 -0.38 8.18
CA LEU A 189 -16.60 0.01 8.41
C LEU A 189 -16.82 0.29 9.90
N GLY A 190 -17.36 1.47 10.22
CA GLY A 190 -17.68 1.86 11.60
C GLY A 190 -16.49 2.17 12.52
N ALA A 191 -15.24 2.02 12.08
CA ALA A 191 -14.07 2.28 12.92
C ALA A 191 -13.77 3.77 13.12
N VAL A 192 -13.31 4.12 14.33
CA VAL A 192 -12.75 5.44 14.63
C VAL A 192 -11.34 5.53 14.02
N ARG A 193 -11.18 6.32 12.97
CA ARG A 193 -9.94 6.39 12.15
C ARG A 193 -8.90 7.39 12.67
N ARG A 194 -9.21 8.18 13.71
CA ARG A 194 -8.33 9.20 14.34
C ARG A 194 -8.26 8.95 15.85
N GLY A 195 -7.07 9.03 16.45
CA GLY A 195 -6.90 8.77 17.88
C GLY A 195 -5.60 9.33 18.47
N ARG A 196 -5.46 9.26 19.80
CA ARG A 196 -4.31 9.78 20.55
C ARG A 196 -3.04 9.00 20.18
N ARG A 197 -1.91 9.71 20.06
CA ARG A 197 -0.63 9.13 19.66
C ARG A 197 -0.15 8.08 20.68
N PRO A 198 0.09 6.82 20.29
CA PRO A 198 0.59 5.79 21.21
C PRO A 198 2.09 6.00 21.52
N PRO A 199 2.62 5.38 22.60
CA PRO A 199 4.02 5.50 22.99
C PRO A 199 4.99 5.07 21.88
N LYS A 200 6.22 5.63 21.94
CA LYS A 200 7.31 5.28 21.02
C LYS A 200 7.62 3.78 21.11
N LEU A 201 7.96 3.18 19.98
CA LEU A 201 8.49 1.82 19.95
C LEU A 201 9.85 1.85 20.65
N VAL A 202 9.96 1.15 21.78
CA VAL A 202 11.23 0.82 22.47
C VAL A 202 11.83 -0.38 21.76
#